data_AF-A0A8T4H0J8-F1
#
_entry.id   AF-A0A8T4H0J8-F1
#
_cell.length_a   1.000
_cell.length_b   1.000
_cell.length_c   1.000
_cell.angle_alpha   90.00
_cell.angle_beta   90.00
_cell.angle_gamma   90.00
#
_symmetry.space_group_name_H-M   'P 1'
#
loop_
_entity.id
_entity.type
_entity.pdbx_description
1 polymer ?
#
loop_
_entity_poly.entity_id
_entity_poly.type
_entity_poly.pdbx_seq_one_letter_code
_entity_poly.pdbx_strand_id
1 'polypeptide(L)'
;MVRLPDRAFDVPDDDDAFEAAARELMPEGKSRVWNNAIMELGGVACTKSPNCDEAGSPWRKWCHAYESGDFTAPDVPTQPSFEGSRRQFRGRIVRALSDHDAVELDDLGHRIRVDYTPDGEHGREWLEGLLDDLADDGLVAVENEGDERVARLQ
;
A
#
# COMPACT_ATOMS: atom_id res chain seq x y z
N MET A 1 4.85 3.10 8.35
CA MET A 1 6.23 2.58 8.48
C MET A 1 7.17 3.61 9.11
N VAL A 2 6.86 4.90 9.00
CA VAL A 2 7.58 6.08 9.54
C VAL A 2 7.88 6.06 11.04
N ARG A 3 6.96 5.61 11.90
CA ARG A 3 7.08 5.75 13.36
C ARG A 3 8.28 5.04 13.98
N LEU A 4 8.68 3.91 13.42
CA LEU A 4 9.70 3.06 14.04
C LEU A 4 11.10 3.63 13.84
N PRO A 5 11.52 4.04 12.62
CA PRO A 5 12.81 4.73 12.45
C PRO A 5 12.88 6.07 13.19
N ASP A 6 11.80 6.86 13.15
CA ASP A 6 11.66 8.12 13.89
C ASP A 6 11.85 7.91 15.40
N ARG A 7 11.06 7.03 16.03
CA ARG A 7 11.16 6.79 17.48
C ARG A 7 12.44 6.07 17.92
N ALA A 8 12.91 5.09 17.15
CA ALA A 8 14.05 4.28 17.55
C ALA A 8 15.36 5.03 17.38
N PHE A 9 15.51 5.77 16.28
CA PHE A 9 16.79 6.33 15.85
C PHE A 9 16.75 7.83 15.56
N ASP A 10 15.63 8.53 15.86
CA ASP A 10 15.45 9.96 15.62
C ASP A 10 15.62 10.34 14.12
N VAL A 11 15.19 9.44 13.23
CA VAL A 11 15.26 9.66 11.78
C VAL A 11 14.17 10.67 11.38
N PRO A 12 14.52 11.78 10.70
CA PRO A 12 13.54 12.72 10.18
C PRO A 12 12.51 12.06 9.26
N ASP A 13 11.29 12.62 9.22
CA ASP A 13 10.22 12.21 8.30
C ASP A 13 10.51 12.69 6.87
N ASP A 14 11.50 12.07 6.26
CA ASP A 14 12.03 12.39 4.94
C ASP A 14 12.48 11.10 4.23
N ASP A 15 12.10 10.95 2.96
CA ASP A 15 12.33 9.71 2.21
C ASP A 15 13.84 9.43 2.04
N ASP A 16 14.67 10.45 1.81
CA ASP A 16 16.12 10.29 1.67
C ASP A 16 16.75 9.88 3.01
N ALA A 17 16.28 10.46 4.13
CA ALA A 17 16.72 10.10 5.48
C ALA A 17 16.33 8.65 5.83
N PHE A 18 15.11 8.22 5.50
CA PHE A 18 14.70 6.83 5.70
C PHE A 18 15.51 5.87 4.84
N GLU A 19 15.79 6.22 3.59
CA GLU A 19 16.57 5.38 2.70
C GLU A 19 18.02 5.24 3.20
N ALA A 20 18.62 6.34 3.67
CA ALA A 20 19.96 6.33 4.27
C ALA A 20 20.01 5.44 5.53
N ALA A 21 19.07 5.61 6.46
CA ALA A 21 18.99 4.79 7.66
C ALA A 21 18.74 3.31 7.34
N ALA A 22 17.88 3.01 6.36
CA ALA A 22 17.63 1.64 5.92
C ALA A 22 18.90 1.00 5.32
N ARG A 23 19.65 1.74 4.50
CA ARG A 23 20.92 1.25 3.93
C ARG A 23 21.98 0.99 5.00
N GLU A 24 22.03 1.81 6.05
CA GLU A 24 22.97 1.63 7.17
C GLU A 24 22.60 0.45 8.06
N LEU A 25 21.32 0.31 8.40
CA LEU A 25 20.84 -0.66 9.40
C LEU A 25 20.56 -2.05 8.82
N MET A 26 20.18 -2.14 7.55
CA MET A 26 19.77 -3.40 6.92
C MET A 26 20.98 -4.26 6.56
N PRO A 27 21.05 -5.51 7.05
CA PRO A 27 22.12 -6.42 6.65
C PRO A 27 22.06 -6.80 5.17
N GLU A 28 23.23 -6.91 4.53
CA GLU A 28 23.35 -7.29 3.12
C GLU A 28 22.65 -8.63 2.82
N GLY A 29 21.86 -8.68 1.75
CA GLY A 29 21.13 -9.88 1.33
C GLY A 29 20.00 -10.33 2.27
N LYS A 30 19.62 -9.51 3.27
CA LYS A 30 18.56 -9.84 4.25
C LYS A 30 17.31 -8.97 4.14
N SER A 31 17.16 -8.19 3.08
CA SER A 31 16.04 -7.24 2.90
C SER A 31 14.66 -7.82 3.23
N ARG A 32 14.35 -9.01 2.71
CA ARG A 32 13.08 -9.69 2.99
C ARG A 32 12.87 -9.96 4.48
N VAL A 33 13.87 -10.49 5.18
CA VAL A 33 13.75 -10.83 6.60
C VAL A 33 13.70 -9.55 7.44
N TRP A 34 14.54 -8.58 7.11
CA TRP A 34 14.61 -7.29 7.78
C TRP A 34 13.28 -6.53 7.67
N ASN A 35 12.76 -6.32 6.45
CA ASN A 35 11.51 -5.59 6.24
C ASN A 35 10.33 -6.27 6.95
N ASN A 36 10.24 -7.61 6.92
CA ASN A 36 9.21 -8.34 7.66
C ASN A 36 9.35 -8.15 9.18
N ALA A 37 10.57 -8.21 9.72
CA ALA A 37 10.81 -8.02 11.15
C ALA A 37 10.47 -6.59 11.61
N ILE A 38 10.83 -5.57 10.81
CA ILE A 38 10.51 -4.17 11.08
C ILE A 38 9.00 -3.92 11.05
N MET A 39 8.30 -4.48 10.06
CA MET A 39 6.85 -4.39 9.96
C MET A 39 6.15 -5.06 11.15
N GLU A 40 6.59 -6.25 11.53
CA GLU A 40 6.07 -6.97 12.70
C GLU A 40 6.29 -6.18 13.99
N LEU A 41 7.50 -5.66 14.18
CA LEU A 41 7.84 -4.85 15.36
C LEU A 41 6.97 -3.57 15.44
N GLY A 42 6.73 -2.92 14.30
CA GLY A 42 5.82 -1.77 14.20
C GLY A 42 4.36 -2.13 14.47
N GLY A 43 3.92 -3.32 14.08
CA GLY A 43 2.55 -3.80 14.28
C GLY A 43 2.25 -4.32 15.69
N VAL A 44 3.25 -4.90 16.37
CA VAL A 44 3.08 -5.55 17.67
C VAL A 44 3.51 -4.65 18.83
N ALA A 45 4.66 -3.98 18.72
CA ALA A 45 5.22 -3.21 19.83
C ALA A 45 5.17 -1.69 19.60
N CYS A 46 5.62 -1.20 18.44
CA CYS A 46 5.76 0.23 18.15
C CYS A 46 4.50 0.81 17.45
N THR A 47 3.32 0.49 17.98
CA THR A 47 2.03 0.98 17.44
C THR A 47 1.81 2.47 17.75
N LYS A 48 0.64 3.03 17.42
CA LYS A 48 0.32 4.44 17.75
C LYS A 48 0.50 4.72 19.26
N SER A 49 0.01 3.81 20.11
CA SER A 49 0.23 3.77 21.55
C SER A 49 1.16 2.59 21.87
N PRO A 50 2.48 2.81 21.90
CA PRO A 50 3.45 1.72 21.93
C PRO A 50 3.34 0.89 23.20
N ASN A 51 3.50 -0.43 23.06
CA ASN A 51 3.42 -1.40 24.16
C ASN A 51 4.76 -2.12 24.36
N CYS A 52 5.85 -1.35 24.40
CA CYS A 52 7.22 -1.85 24.33
C CYS A 52 7.56 -2.90 25.39
N ASP A 53 7.03 -2.77 26.60
CA ASP A 53 7.33 -3.66 27.72
C ASP A 53 6.56 -4.97 27.66
N GLU A 54 5.25 -4.92 27.47
CA GLU A 54 4.41 -6.12 27.38
C GLU A 54 4.72 -6.92 26.12
N ALA A 55 4.94 -6.25 24.99
CA ALA A 55 5.34 -6.89 23.74
C ALA A 55 6.79 -7.39 23.74
N GLY A 56 7.58 -7.07 24.77
CA GLY A 56 8.98 -7.49 24.88
C GLY A 56 9.85 -6.96 23.73
N SER A 57 9.68 -5.70 23.35
CA SER A 57 10.39 -5.11 22.21
C SER A 57 11.91 -5.33 22.33
N PRO A 58 12.56 -5.93 21.31
CA PRO A 58 13.99 -6.21 21.35
C PRO A 58 14.83 -4.93 21.33
N TRP A 59 14.27 -3.81 20.88
CA TRP A 59 15.00 -2.57 20.66
C TRP A 59 15.01 -1.61 21.85
N ARG A 60 14.38 -1.96 22.98
CA ARG A 60 14.27 -1.06 24.15
C ARG A 60 15.58 -0.42 24.59
N LYS A 61 16.68 -1.17 24.54
CA LYS A 61 18.01 -0.70 24.95
C LYS A 61 18.65 0.31 23.99
N TRP A 62 18.13 0.42 22.77
CA TRP A 62 18.68 1.24 21.69
C TRP A 62 17.66 2.24 21.14
N CYS A 63 16.47 2.32 21.74
CA CYS A 63 15.36 3.13 21.24
C CYS A 63 15.36 4.49 21.94
N HIS A 64 15.61 5.55 21.17
CA HIS A 64 15.61 6.93 21.66
C HIS A 64 14.31 7.29 22.38
N ALA A 65 13.14 7.02 21.77
CA ALA A 65 11.84 7.30 22.36
C ALA A 65 11.56 6.55 23.67
N TYR A 66 12.11 5.33 23.81
CA TYR A 66 11.95 4.55 25.04
C TYR A 66 12.85 5.09 26.16
N GLU A 67 14.06 5.54 25.83
CA GLU A 67 14.97 6.17 26.79
C GLU A 67 14.49 7.56 27.22
N SER A 68 14.03 8.38 26.28
CA SER A 68 13.58 9.76 26.52
C SER A 68 12.16 9.82 27.11
N GLY A 69 11.35 8.79 26.86
CA GLY A 69 9.91 8.79 27.16
C GLY A 69 9.07 9.57 26.14
N ASP A 70 9.68 10.13 25.10
CA ASP A 70 8.97 10.85 24.04
C ASP A 70 8.63 9.90 22.88
N PHE A 71 7.38 9.46 22.84
CA PHE A 71 6.83 8.64 21.75
C PHE A 71 6.07 9.44 20.69
N THR A 72 6.27 10.76 20.65
CA THR A 72 5.79 11.58 19.54
C THR A 72 6.41 11.06 18.25
N ALA A 73 5.61 11.02 17.20
CA ALA A 73 6.04 10.65 15.87
C ALA A 73 5.10 11.35 14.87
N PRO A 74 5.56 11.61 13.64
CA PRO A 74 4.72 12.18 12.60
C PRO A 74 3.41 11.42 12.42
N ASP A 75 2.33 12.18 12.21
CA ASP A 75 1.04 11.59 11.92
C ASP A 75 1.05 11.07 10.48
N VAL A 76 0.91 9.75 10.35
CA VAL A 76 0.75 9.10 9.06
C VAL A 76 -0.71 9.28 8.62
N PRO A 77 -0.98 9.64 7.35
CA PRO A 77 -2.34 9.80 6.85
C PRO A 77 -3.22 8.62 7.25
N THR A 78 -4.40 8.92 7.80
CA THR A 78 -5.35 7.88 8.14
C THR A 78 -5.83 7.22 6.86
N GLN A 79 -5.77 5.90 6.83
CA GLN A 79 -6.30 5.13 5.72
C GLN A 79 -7.80 5.46 5.53
N PRO A 80 -8.22 5.89 4.34
CA PRO A 80 -9.63 6.17 4.07
C PRO A 80 -10.48 4.91 4.19
N SER A 81 -11.81 5.10 4.29
CA SER A 81 -12.77 3.99 4.34
C SER A 81 -12.59 3.06 3.15
N PHE A 82 -12.82 1.77 3.38
CA PHE A 82 -12.72 0.78 2.30
C PHE A 82 -13.80 1.00 1.24
N GLU A 83 -15.04 1.24 1.66
CA GLU A 83 -16.15 1.54 0.76
C GLU A 83 -15.87 2.79 -0.07
N GLY A 84 -16.04 2.66 -1.39
CA GLY A 84 -15.78 3.70 -2.38
C GLY A 84 -14.30 3.90 -2.72
N SER A 85 -13.37 3.19 -2.08
CA SER A 85 -11.94 3.38 -2.31
C SER A 85 -11.43 2.73 -3.60
N ARG A 86 -10.32 3.25 -4.15
CA ARG A 86 -9.60 2.61 -5.26
C ARG A 86 -9.27 1.14 -4.96
N ARG A 87 -8.93 0.81 -3.72
CA ARG A 87 -8.63 -0.57 -3.28
C ARG A 87 -9.82 -1.51 -3.43
N GLN A 88 -11.02 -1.04 -3.11
CA GLN A 88 -12.24 -1.81 -3.32
C GLN A 88 -12.45 -2.10 -4.81
N PHE A 89 -12.38 -1.07 -5.65
CA PHE A 89 -12.63 -1.22 -7.10
C PHE A 89 -11.55 -2.05 -7.80
N ARG A 90 -10.27 -1.88 -7.43
CA ARG A 90 -9.18 -2.76 -7.91
C ARG A 90 -9.48 -4.24 -7.61
N GLY A 91 -9.91 -4.55 -6.39
CA GLY A 91 -10.32 -5.91 -6.03
C GLY A 91 -11.52 -6.42 -6.83
N ARG A 92 -12.50 -5.54 -7.13
CA ARG A 92 -13.64 -5.89 -8.00
C ARG A 92 -13.20 -6.15 -9.43
N ILE A 93 -12.25 -5.38 -9.97
CA ILE A 93 -11.69 -5.59 -11.31
C ILE A 93 -11.01 -6.95 -11.39
N VAL A 94 -10.07 -7.23 -10.48
CA VAL A 94 -9.34 -8.52 -10.46
C VAL A 94 -10.32 -9.69 -10.38
N ARG A 95 -11.36 -9.57 -9.53
CA ARG A 95 -12.41 -10.59 -9.42
C ARG A 95 -13.28 -10.70 -10.67
N ALA A 96 -13.62 -9.59 -11.30
CA ALA A 96 -14.40 -9.61 -12.53
C ALA A 96 -13.60 -10.27 -13.66
N LEU A 97 -12.28 -10.02 -13.74
CA LEU A 97 -11.41 -10.60 -14.76
C LEU A 97 -11.03 -12.05 -14.46
N SER A 98 -11.11 -12.55 -13.22
CA SER A 98 -10.73 -13.94 -12.91
C SER A 98 -11.62 -15.00 -13.56
N ASP A 99 -12.85 -14.62 -13.94
CA ASP A 99 -13.85 -15.51 -14.52
C ASP A 99 -13.95 -15.39 -16.06
N HIS A 100 -13.12 -14.56 -16.68
CA HIS A 100 -13.19 -14.23 -18.11
C HIS A 100 -11.81 -14.13 -18.76
N ASP A 101 -11.66 -14.64 -19.99
CA ASP A 101 -10.41 -14.50 -20.75
C ASP A 101 -10.11 -13.04 -21.11
N ALA A 102 -11.14 -12.26 -21.45
CA ALA A 102 -11.08 -10.84 -21.75
C ALA A 102 -12.42 -10.16 -21.49
N VAL A 103 -12.38 -8.89 -21.07
CA VAL A 103 -13.59 -8.08 -20.84
C VAL A 103 -13.38 -6.69 -21.44
N GLU A 104 -14.34 -6.24 -22.25
CA GLU A 104 -14.38 -4.87 -22.78
C GLU A 104 -14.52 -3.85 -21.63
N LEU A 105 -13.92 -2.67 -21.78
CA LEU A 105 -13.81 -1.66 -20.71
C LEU A 105 -15.18 -1.19 -20.20
N ASP A 106 -16.13 -0.85 -21.06
CA ASP A 106 -17.44 -0.42 -20.60
C ASP A 106 -18.20 -1.57 -19.91
N ASP A 107 -18.12 -2.79 -20.45
CA ASP A 107 -18.67 -3.97 -19.80
C ASP A 107 -18.07 -4.21 -18.40
N LEU A 108 -16.75 -4.03 -18.26
CA LEU A 108 -16.07 -4.12 -16.97
C LEU A 108 -16.55 -3.04 -16.01
N GLY A 109 -16.69 -1.80 -16.49
CA GLY A 109 -17.22 -0.66 -15.74
C GLY A 109 -18.58 -0.97 -15.11
N HIS A 110 -19.53 -1.43 -15.93
CA HIS A 110 -20.88 -1.81 -15.46
C HIS A 110 -20.87 -2.98 -14.46
N ARG A 111 -19.89 -3.88 -14.52
CA ARG A 111 -19.78 -5.01 -13.57
C ARG A 111 -19.25 -4.59 -12.21
N ILE A 112 -18.31 -3.65 -12.16
CA ILE A 112 -17.64 -3.27 -10.90
C ILE A 112 -18.38 -2.15 -10.18
N ARG A 113 -19.26 -1.42 -10.87
CA ARG A 113 -19.88 -0.20 -10.35
C ARG A 113 -21.26 0.06 -10.95
N VAL A 114 -22.25 0.31 -10.08
CA VAL A 114 -23.66 0.49 -10.46
C VAL A 114 -23.92 1.82 -11.16
N ASP A 115 -23.21 2.87 -10.77
CA ASP A 115 -23.29 4.23 -11.32
C ASP A 115 -22.24 4.51 -12.41
N TYR A 116 -21.66 3.47 -13.01
CA TYR A 116 -20.76 3.63 -14.15
C TYR A 116 -21.49 4.29 -15.33
N THR A 117 -20.86 5.29 -15.92
CA THR A 117 -21.33 5.96 -17.14
C THR A 117 -20.10 6.34 -17.96
N PRO A 118 -19.94 5.89 -19.22
CA PRO A 118 -18.69 6.04 -19.97
C PRO A 118 -18.11 7.47 -19.98
N ASP A 119 -18.96 8.48 -20.09
CA ASP A 119 -18.58 9.91 -20.13
C ASP A 119 -18.83 10.65 -18.78
N GLY A 120 -19.06 9.92 -17.69
CA GLY A 120 -19.32 10.46 -16.35
C GLY A 120 -18.08 10.53 -15.45
N GLU A 121 -18.26 11.00 -14.21
CA GLU A 121 -17.19 11.06 -13.19
C GLU A 121 -16.56 9.68 -12.91
N HIS A 122 -17.39 8.63 -12.96
CA HIS A 122 -16.96 7.24 -12.84
C HIS A 122 -17.05 6.53 -14.19
N GLY A 123 -16.59 7.19 -15.24
CA GLY A 123 -16.55 6.68 -16.61
C GLY A 123 -15.22 6.07 -17.02
N ARG A 124 -14.92 6.11 -18.31
CA ARG A 124 -13.74 5.46 -18.90
C ARG A 124 -12.44 5.98 -18.31
N GLU A 125 -12.26 7.30 -18.19
CA GLU A 125 -11.04 7.90 -17.62
C GLU A 125 -10.77 7.39 -16.19
N TRP A 126 -11.82 7.29 -15.36
CA TRP A 126 -11.71 6.76 -14.01
C TRP A 126 -11.33 5.27 -13.99
N LEU A 127 -11.94 4.46 -14.86
CA LEU A 127 -11.66 3.03 -14.98
C LEU A 127 -10.25 2.79 -15.54
N GLU A 128 -9.85 3.53 -16.56
CA GLU A 128 -8.52 3.47 -17.16
C GLU A 128 -7.45 3.78 -16.12
N GLY A 129 -7.63 4.83 -15.30
CA GLY A 129 -6.69 5.10 -14.22
C GLY A 129 -6.60 3.94 -13.20
N LEU A 130 -7.66 3.16 -12.97
CA LEU A 130 -7.59 1.96 -12.11
C LEU A 130 -6.89 0.78 -12.79
N LEU A 131 -7.07 0.64 -14.11
CA LEU A 131 -6.42 -0.38 -14.92
C LEU A 131 -4.93 -0.11 -15.08
N ASP A 132 -4.54 1.16 -15.25
CA ASP A 132 -3.13 1.58 -15.33
C ASP A 132 -2.39 1.24 -14.02
N ASP A 133 -2.96 1.59 -12.86
CA ASP A 133 -2.42 1.19 -11.55
C ASP A 133 -2.24 -0.34 -11.44
N LEU A 134 -3.20 -1.11 -11.97
CA LEU A 134 -3.15 -2.57 -11.93
C LEU A 134 -2.15 -3.16 -12.94
N ALA A 135 -1.97 -2.51 -14.08
CA ALA A 135 -1.01 -2.90 -15.10
C ALA A 135 0.43 -2.62 -14.65
N ASP A 136 0.66 -1.48 -13.98
CA ASP A 136 1.94 -1.15 -13.33
C ASP A 136 2.32 -2.18 -12.26
N ASP A 137 1.33 -2.71 -11.54
CA ASP A 137 1.51 -3.80 -10.57
C ASP A 137 1.64 -5.19 -11.22
N GLY A 138 1.54 -5.29 -12.56
CA GLY A 138 1.63 -6.54 -13.31
C GLY A 138 0.46 -7.50 -13.12
N LEU A 139 -0.71 -6.99 -12.72
CA LEU A 139 -1.90 -7.81 -12.44
C LEU A 139 -2.84 -7.93 -13.63
N VAL A 140 -2.90 -6.91 -14.50
CA VAL A 140 -3.78 -6.90 -15.67
C VAL A 140 -3.03 -6.41 -16.90
N ALA A 141 -3.48 -6.81 -18.08
CA ALA A 141 -3.10 -6.20 -19.35
C ALA A 141 -4.31 -5.56 -20.00
N VAL A 142 -4.10 -4.43 -20.66
CA VAL A 142 -5.12 -3.75 -21.48
C VAL A 142 -4.65 -3.68 -22.92
N GLU A 143 -5.44 -4.22 -23.82
CA GLU A 143 -5.12 -4.36 -25.24
C GLU A 143 -6.22 -3.71 -26.10
N ASN A 144 -5.85 -3.30 -27.31
CA ASN A 144 -6.81 -2.85 -28.31
C ASN A 144 -7.18 -4.04 -29.21
N GLU A 145 -8.46 -4.43 -29.22
CA GLU A 145 -9.02 -5.41 -30.15
C GLU A 145 -9.92 -4.69 -31.17
N GLY A 146 -9.31 -4.23 -32.26
CA GLY A 146 -9.99 -3.41 -33.26
C GLY A 146 -10.23 -1.99 -32.74
N ASP A 147 -11.49 -1.57 -32.71
CA ASP A 147 -11.91 -0.26 -32.17
C ASP A 147 -12.25 -0.33 -30.66
N GLU A 148 -12.19 -1.52 -30.05
CA GLU A 148 -12.55 -1.76 -28.65
C GLU A 148 -11.30 -1.98 -27.79
N ARG A 149 -11.37 -1.53 -26.53
CA ARG A 149 -10.33 -1.82 -25.52
C ARG A 149 -10.80 -2.96 -24.63
N VAL A 150 -9.92 -3.93 -24.39
CA VAL A 150 -10.21 -5.09 -23.53
C VAL A 150 -9.17 -5.21 -22.42
N ALA A 151 -9.62 -5.58 -21.22
CA ALA A 151 -8.78 -5.89 -20.08
C ALA A 151 -8.75 -7.41 -19.81
N ARG A 152 -7.58 -7.92 -19.41
CA ARG A 152 -7.33 -9.35 -19.12
C ARG A 152 -6.50 -9.47 -17.85
N LEU A 153 -6.72 -10.55 -17.09
CA LEU A 153 -5.86 -10.89 -15.95
C LEU A 153 -4.52 -11.47 -16.46
N GLN A 154 -3.42 -11.18 -15.77
CA GLN A 154 -2.09 -11.76 -16.06
C GLN A 154 -1.84 -13.08 -15.31
#